data_AF-A0A1Q6X7Y9-F1
#
_entry.id   AF-A0A1Q6X7Y9-F1
#
_cell.length_a   1.000
_cell.length_b   1.000
_cell.length_c   1.000
_cell.angle_alpha   90.00
_cell.angle_beta   90.00
_cell.angle_gamma   90.00
#
_symmetry.space_group_name_H-M   'P 1'
#
loop_
_entity.id
_entity.type
_entity.pdbx_description
1 polymer ?
#
loop_
_entity_poly.entity_id
_entity_poly.type
_entity_poly.pdbx_seq_one_letter_code
_entity_poly.pdbx_strand_id
1 'polypeptide(L)'
;MAILVYLAMATVIVHVLTGGQYGFQRDELATLEDARHLAWGYVAYPPVTPFFGRISLELFGTSLTGFRFFAADLAGAARLCIGRVSATHSCPRRLPPSSRAINPVSTTATACAIEVNGDFREEIGWPELVETVAHIRDSLSAEDRAHLGILTSNYGEAGAVNLYGPQYGLPRAISGVNSFWEQGYGNPPPQVVIVLGMSRESVEKKFAACQLSAQSWNRFRVQNEETVEHPAIFVCRGLIQSWPNFWKNSRHFG
;
A
#
# COMPACT_ATOMS: atom_id res chain seq x y z
N MET A 1 16.02 -30.63 14.41
CA MET A 1 14.63 -30.33 13.98
C MET A 1 13.90 -29.44 14.96
N ALA A 2 13.81 -29.80 16.25
CA ALA A 2 13.11 -28.98 17.26
C ALA A 2 13.57 -27.51 17.31
N ILE A 3 14.89 -27.23 17.28
CA ILE A 3 15.42 -25.85 17.28
C ILE A 3 14.92 -25.03 16.09
N LEU A 4 14.88 -25.61 14.88
CA LEU A 4 14.44 -24.89 13.69
C LEU A 4 12.93 -24.60 13.74
N VAL A 5 12.14 -25.52 14.29
CA VAL A 5 10.70 -25.31 14.52
C VAL A 5 10.50 -24.19 15.55
N TYR A 6 11.26 -24.19 16.66
CA TYR A 6 11.19 -23.12 17.66
C TYR A 6 11.56 -21.75 17.07
N LEU A 7 12.59 -21.68 16.23
CA LEU A 7 12.97 -20.43 15.55
C LEU A 7 11.91 -19.96 14.55
N ALA A 8 11.31 -20.86 13.79
CA ALA A 8 10.21 -20.54 12.88
C ALA A 8 9.00 -20.01 13.65
N MET A 9 8.57 -20.71 14.71
CA MET A 9 7.48 -20.29 15.58
C MET A 9 7.77 -18.94 16.25
N ALA A 10 8.98 -18.75 16.78
CA ALA A 10 9.37 -17.47 17.37
C ALA A 10 9.31 -16.33 16.35
N THR A 11 9.70 -16.59 15.10
CA THR A 11 9.62 -15.58 14.03
C THR A 11 8.18 -15.20 13.71
N VAL A 12 7.28 -16.18 13.59
CA VAL A 12 5.85 -15.94 13.37
C VAL A 12 5.25 -15.17 14.54
N ILE A 13 5.56 -15.56 15.78
CA ILE A 13 5.11 -14.85 16.98
C ILE A 13 5.58 -13.40 16.98
N VAL A 14 6.87 -13.15 16.70
CA VAL A 14 7.39 -11.78 16.61
C VAL A 14 6.65 -10.99 15.52
N HIS A 15 6.46 -11.53 14.31
CA HIS A 15 5.73 -10.85 13.23
C HIS A 15 4.28 -10.55 13.62
N VAL A 16 3.58 -11.47 14.27
CA VAL A 16 2.20 -11.25 14.72
C VAL A 16 2.14 -10.16 15.79
N LEU A 17 3.10 -10.14 16.72
CA LEU A 17 3.13 -9.17 17.82
C LEU A 17 3.59 -7.78 17.40
N THR A 18 4.49 -7.66 16.42
CA THR A 18 5.05 -6.37 15.99
C THR A 18 4.49 -5.88 14.66
N GLY A 19 3.92 -6.76 13.85
CA GLY A 19 3.41 -6.44 12.51
C GLY A 19 2.11 -5.66 12.47
N GLY A 20 1.60 -5.19 13.61
CA GLY A 20 0.46 -4.27 13.70
C GLY A 20 0.82 -2.88 14.22
N GLN A 21 2.11 -2.55 14.35
CA GLN A 21 2.57 -1.27 14.93
C GLN A 21 2.32 -0.06 14.02
N TYR A 22 2.27 -0.28 12.71
CA TYR A 22 1.98 0.72 11.68
C TYR A 22 0.82 0.22 10.80
N GLY A 23 0.43 1.03 9.79
CA GLY A 23 -0.64 0.68 8.86
C GLY A 23 -0.21 -0.33 7.80
N PHE A 24 -1.09 -0.52 6.81
CA PHE A 24 -0.75 -1.25 5.60
C PHE A 24 0.34 -0.53 4.82
N GLN A 25 1.29 -1.29 4.28
CA GLN A 25 2.25 -0.79 3.31
C GLN A 25 1.57 -0.64 1.94
N ARG A 26 2.05 0.27 1.09
CA ARG A 26 1.42 0.57 -0.22
C ARG A 26 1.25 -0.63 -1.16
N ASP A 27 2.23 -1.54 -1.22
CA ASP A 27 2.16 -2.76 -2.03
C ASP A 27 1.21 -3.79 -1.39
N GLU A 28 1.08 -3.80 -0.05
CA GLU A 28 0.04 -4.59 0.62
C GLU A 28 -1.35 -4.08 0.26
N LEU A 29 -1.55 -2.76 0.13
CA LEU A 29 -2.80 -2.18 -0.34
C LEU A 29 -3.13 -2.57 -1.78
N ALA A 30 -2.13 -2.58 -2.68
CA ALA A 30 -2.29 -3.07 -4.05
C ALA A 30 -2.63 -4.57 -4.07
N THR A 31 -1.92 -5.38 -3.27
CA THR A 31 -2.16 -6.83 -3.14
C THR A 31 -3.55 -7.11 -2.59
N LEU A 32 -4.01 -6.31 -1.63
CA LEU A 32 -5.35 -6.41 -1.05
C LEU A 32 -6.42 -6.15 -2.12
N GLU A 33 -6.19 -5.19 -3.00
CA GLU A 33 -7.11 -4.88 -4.08
C GLU A 33 -7.15 -5.98 -5.15
N ASP A 34 -5.99 -6.50 -5.52
CA ASP A 34 -5.87 -7.64 -6.44
C ASP A 34 -6.49 -8.92 -5.86
N ALA A 35 -6.37 -9.13 -4.54
CA ALA A 35 -7.03 -10.24 -3.85
C ALA A 35 -8.57 -10.15 -3.92
N ARG A 36 -9.14 -8.94 -4.00
CA ARG A 36 -10.58 -8.76 -4.24
C ARG A 36 -10.98 -9.07 -5.68
N HIS A 37 -10.05 -8.98 -6.62
CA HIS A 37 -10.27 -9.12 -8.06
C HIS A 37 -9.27 -10.13 -8.66
N LEU A 38 -9.49 -11.42 -8.36
CA LEU A 38 -8.59 -12.49 -8.81
C LEU A 38 -8.51 -12.56 -10.35
N ALA A 39 -7.29 -12.52 -10.87
CA ALA A 39 -6.94 -12.63 -12.27
C ALA A 39 -5.77 -13.62 -12.46
N TRP A 40 -5.58 -14.09 -13.69
CA TRP A 40 -4.50 -15.04 -14.01
C TRP A 40 -3.11 -14.40 -14.09
N GLY A 41 -3.03 -13.07 -14.10
CA GLY A 41 -1.77 -12.35 -14.11
C GLY A 41 -1.94 -10.92 -13.63
N TYR A 42 -0.90 -10.41 -12.97
CA TYR A 42 -0.80 -9.05 -12.48
C TYR A 42 0.54 -8.47 -12.91
N VAL A 43 0.65 -7.14 -12.93
CA VAL A 43 1.87 -6.45 -13.37
C VAL A 43 3.04 -6.75 -12.42
N ALA A 44 2.79 -6.74 -11.11
CA ALA A 44 3.84 -6.79 -10.10
C ALA A 44 4.23 -8.22 -9.66
N TYR A 45 3.29 -9.17 -9.69
CA TYR A 45 3.52 -10.51 -9.12
C TYR A 45 2.63 -11.61 -9.74
N PRO A 46 3.02 -12.89 -9.61
CA PRO A 46 2.20 -14.02 -10.05
C PRO A 46 0.86 -14.12 -9.27
N PRO A 47 -0.16 -14.79 -9.84
CA PRO A 47 -1.51 -14.87 -9.25
C PRO A 47 -1.57 -15.59 -7.89
N VAL A 48 -0.51 -16.32 -7.53
CA VAL A 48 -0.41 -17.02 -6.24
C VAL A 48 -0.41 -16.04 -5.05
N THR A 49 0.19 -14.86 -5.20
CA THR A 49 0.28 -13.86 -4.12
C THR A 49 -1.12 -13.32 -3.74
N PRO A 50 -1.91 -12.74 -4.66
CA PRO A 50 -3.26 -12.29 -4.35
C PRO A 50 -4.23 -13.44 -4.09
N PHE A 51 -3.96 -14.66 -4.57
CA PHE A 51 -4.73 -15.84 -4.16
C PHE A 51 -4.63 -16.12 -2.66
N PHE A 52 -3.42 -16.11 -2.08
CA PHE A 52 -3.26 -16.21 -0.63
C PHE A 52 -3.82 -14.97 0.08
N GLY A 53 -3.69 -13.79 -0.51
CA GLY A 53 -4.36 -12.57 -0.05
C GLY A 53 -5.89 -12.75 0.04
N ARG A 54 -6.51 -13.42 -0.94
CA ARG A 54 -7.94 -13.70 -0.95
C ARG A 54 -8.32 -14.66 0.16
N ILE A 55 -7.56 -15.74 0.35
CA ILE A 55 -7.77 -16.66 1.48
C ILE A 55 -7.68 -15.89 2.80
N SER A 56 -6.69 -15.01 2.95
CA SER A 56 -6.56 -14.17 4.14
C SER A 56 -7.75 -13.24 4.36
N LEU A 57 -8.27 -12.62 3.31
CA LEU A 57 -9.45 -11.77 3.36
C LEU A 57 -10.69 -12.56 3.83
N GLU A 58 -10.88 -13.79 3.34
CA GLU A 58 -12.00 -14.64 3.73
C GLU A 58 -11.89 -15.11 5.20
N LEU A 59 -10.67 -15.38 5.68
CA LEU A 59 -10.44 -15.89 7.04
C LEU A 59 -10.41 -14.79 8.10
N PHE A 60 -9.84 -13.63 7.78
CA PHE A 60 -9.50 -12.59 8.77
C PHE A 60 -10.09 -11.20 8.43
N GLY A 61 -10.82 -11.08 7.31
CA GLY A 61 -11.31 -9.80 6.82
C GLY A 61 -10.17 -8.85 6.45
N THR A 62 -10.39 -7.56 6.64
CA THR A 62 -9.40 -6.49 6.39
C THR A 62 -8.41 -6.29 7.57
N SER A 63 -8.26 -7.29 8.44
CA SER A 63 -7.28 -7.24 9.53
C SER A 63 -5.86 -7.22 8.98
N LEU A 64 -5.06 -6.21 9.37
CA LEU A 64 -3.66 -6.09 8.96
C LEU A 64 -2.83 -7.30 9.38
N THR A 65 -2.94 -7.70 10.65
CA THR A 65 -2.22 -8.88 11.18
C THR A 65 -2.68 -10.15 10.48
N GLY A 66 -3.97 -10.25 10.15
CA GLY A 66 -4.52 -11.35 9.36
C GLY A 66 -3.90 -11.39 7.96
N PHE A 67 -3.86 -10.26 7.26
CA PHE A 67 -3.28 -10.16 5.91
C PHE A 67 -1.80 -10.53 5.86
N ARG A 68 -1.05 -10.22 6.92
CA ARG A 68 0.38 -10.57 7.07
C ARG A 68 0.63 -12.02 7.50
N PHE A 69 -0.40 -12.77 7.87
CA PHE A 69 -0.28 -14.13 8.42
C PHE A 69 0.45 -15.09 7.48
N PHE A 70 -0.04 -15.25 6.25
CA PHE A 70 0.56 -16.18 5.29
C PHE A 70 1.96 -15.73 4.83
N ALA A 71 2.21 -14.43 4.74
CA ALA A 71 3.54 -13.91 4.44
C ALA A 71 4.54 -14.25 5.56
N ALA A 72 4.13 -14.12 6.82
CA ALA A 72 4.95 -14.48 7.97
C ALA A 72 5.26 -15.99 8.01
N ASP A 73 4.26 -16.83 7.72
CA ASP A 73 4.40 -18.29 7.69
C ASP A 73 5.33 -18.76 6.56
N LEU A 74 5.14 -18.25 5.33
CA LEU A 74 5.99 -18.58 4.19
C LEU A 74 7.44 -18.17 4.43
N ALA A 75 7.67 -17.00 5.03
CA ALA A 75 9.02 -16.57 5.43
C ALA A 75 9.61 -17.50 6.51
N GLY A 76 8.79 -17.98 7.46
CA GLY A 76 9.20 -18.98 8.46
C GLY A 76 9.60 -20.32 7.83
N ALA A 77 8.79 -20.81 6.90
CA ALA A 77 9.04 -22.05 6.16
C ALA A 77 10.28 -21.97 5.26
N ALA A 78 10.49 -20.85 4.57
CA ALA A 78 11.68 -20.63 3.74
C ALA A 78 12.97 -20.72 4.57
N ARG A 79 12.99 -20.14 5.79
CA ARG A 79 14.14 -20.24 6.71
C ARG A 79 14.39 -21.67 7.18
N LEU A 80 13.33 -22.46 7.43
CA LEU A 80 13.46 -23.88 7.74
C LEU A 80 14.11 -24.63 6.56
N CYS A 81 13.70 -24.35 5.33
CA CYS A 81 14.25 -24.96 4.12
C CYS A 81 15.72 -24.58 3.90
N ILE A 82 16.07 -23.29 3.99
CA ILE A 82 17.45 -22.81 3.86
C ILE A 82 18.35 -23.41 4.96
N GLY A 83 17.86 -23.42 6.21
CA GLY A 83 18.58 -24.05 7.32
C GLY A 83 18.86 -25.54 7.10
N ARG A 84 17.96 -26.26 6.42
CA ARG A 84 18.17 -27.66 6.04
C ARG A 84 19.17 -27.82 4.89
N VAL A 85 19.11 -26.97 3.87
CA VAL A 85 20.05 -27.01 2.73
C VAL A 85 21.48 -26.69 3.18
N SER A 86 21.64 -25.72 4.09
CA SER A 86 22.93 -25.37 4.72
C SER A 86 23.43 -26.44 5.70
N ALA A 87 22.53 -27.20 6.33
CA ALA A 87 22.91 -28.35 7.16
C ALA A 87 23.38 -29.57 6.34
N THR A 88 23.03 -29.62 5.04
CA THR A 88 23.45 -30.69 4.13
C THR A 88 24.73 -30.38 3.33
N HIS A 89 25.18 -29.12 3.28
CA HIS A 89 26.44 -28.72 2.64
C HIS A 89 27.47 -28.31 3.70
N SER A 90 28.14 -29.29 4.30
CA SER A 90 29.30 -29.06 5.18
C SER A 90 30.48 -28.53 4.37
N CYS A 91 30.71 -27.22 4.38
CA CYS A 91 31.97 -26.63 3.92
C CYS A 91 33.08 -26.92 4.96
N PRO A 92 34.33 -27.27 4.57
CA PRO A 92 35.37 -27.60 5.55
C PRO A 92 35.75 -26.37 6.39
N ARG A 93 35.63 -26.46 7.72
CA ARG A 93 36.14 -25.44 8.65
C ARG A 93 37.66 -25.44 8.64
N ARG A 94 38.26 -24.36 8.11
CA ARG A 94 39.59 -23.88 8.55
C ARG A 94 39.39 -22.52 9.19
N LEU A 95 39.45 -22.46 10.52
CA LEU A 95 39.49 -21.21 11.27
C LEU A 95 40.96 -20.78 11.41
N PRO A 96 41.33 -19.54 11.05
CA PRO A 96 42.51 -18.90 11.61
C PRO A 96 42.18 -18.32 13.00
N PRO A 97 43.17 -18.23 13.92
CA PRO A 97 42.94 -17.70 15.24
C PRO A 97 42.99 -16.18 15.20
N SER A 98 41.90 -15.50 15.56
CA SER A 98 41.97 -14.43 16.53
C SER A 98 40.58 -14.04 17.02
N SER A 99 40.49 -14.10 18.33
CA SER A 99 39.40 -13.68 19.19
C SER A 99 39.16 -12.17 19.10
N ARG A 100 37.89 -11.78 18.98
CA ARG A 100 37.33 -10.70 19.81
C ARG A 100 35.83 -10.93 19.97
N ALA A 101 35.47 -11.24 21.22
CA ALA A 101 34.09 -11.28 21.67
C ALA A 101 33.49 -9.86 21.59
N ILE A 102 32.28 -9.74 21.06
CA ILE A 102 31.45 -8.57 21.26
C ILE A 102 30.06 -9.06 21.65
N ASN A 103 29.63 -8.63 22.83
CA ASN A 103 28.26 -8.61 23.33
C ASN A 103 28.16 -7.35 24.22
N PRO A 104 26.98 -6.76 24.51
CA PRO A 104 25.65 -7.01 23.94
C PRO A 104 24.90 -5.72 23.52
N VAL A 105 23.76 -5.94 22.85
CA VAL A 105 22.54 -5.11 22.72
C VAL A 105 22.55 -3.70 23.35
N SER A 106 22.39 -2.67 22.52
CA SER A 106 21.75 -1.39 22.90
C SER A 106 21.10 -0.70 21.69
N THR A 107 19.78 -0.48 21.79
CA THR A 107 18.96 0.69 21.39
C THR A 107 19.29 1.60 20.19
N THR A 108 20.12 1.19 19.23
CA THR A 108 20.41 1.93 17.97
C THR A 108 19.87 1.23 16.71
N ALA A 109 19.48 -0.04 16.83
CA ALA A 109 19.00 -0.84 15.71
C ALA A 109 17.70 -0.30 15.11
N THR A 110 16.80 0.30 15.91
CA THR A 110 15.52 0.83 15.42
C THR A 110 15.72 2.11 14.59
N ALA A 111 16.66 2.98 14.98
CA ALA A 111 16.96 4.20 14.21
C ALA A 111 17.69 3.87 12.90
N CYS A 112 18.64 2.91 12.94
CA CYS A 112 19.32 2.44 11.74
C CYS A 112 18.39 1.65 10.80
N ALA A 113 17.41 0.91 11.34
CA ALA A 113 16.41 0.21 10.53
C ALA A 113 15.46 1.17 9.80
N ILE A 114 15.15 2.34 10.37
CA ILE A 114 14.30 3.37 9.73
C ILE A 114 15.08 4.13 8.66
N GLU A 115 16.37 4.38 8.87
CA GLU A 115 17.23 5.08 7.89
C GLU A 115 17.68 4.16 6.73
N VAL A 116 17.72 2.84 6.96
CA VAL A 116 18.06 1.81 5.97
C VAL A 116 16.83 1.26 5.24
N ASN A 117 15.62 1.41 5.78
CA ASN A 117 14.39 0.83 5.22
C ASN A 117 13.29 1.88 5.00
N GLY A 118 13.37 2.58 3.86
CA GLY A 118 12.38 3.59 3.45
C GLY A 118 10.94 3.05 3.39
N ASP A 119 10.78 1.73 3.26
CA ASP A 119 9.50 1.03 3.11
C ASP A 119 8.53 1.26 4.29
N PHE A 120 9.03 1.46 5.52
CA PHE A 120 8.15 1.70 6.67
C PHE A 120 7.44 3.05 6.63
N ARG A 121 7.98 4.04 5.91
CA ARG A 121 7.35 5.36 5.76
C ARG A 121 6.08 5.27 4.90
N GLU A 122 6.00 4.25 4.05
CA GLU A 122 4.86 3.94 3.19
C GLU A 122 3.74 3.18 3.93
N GLU A 123 3.86 2.97 5.24
CA GLU A 123 2.82 2.39 6.11
C GLU A 123 2.01 3.46 6.87
N ILE A 124 2.36 4.74 6.71
CA ILE A 124 1.92 5.83 7.59
C ILE A 124 1.08 6.85 6.83
N GLY A 125 -0.07 7.23 7.40
CA GLY A 125 -0.88 8.36 6.94
C GLY A 125 -2.11 7.98 6.11
N TRP A 126 -2.29 6.71 5.74
CA TRP A 126 -3.43 6.27 4.92
C TRP A 126 -4.80 6.61 5.54
N PRO A 127 -5.05 6.38 6.85
CA PRO A 127 -6.32 6.75 7.45
C PRO A 127 -6.57 8.27 7.42
N GLU A 128 -5.54 9.08 7.71
CA GLU A 128 -5.62 10.55 7.70
C GLU A 128 -5.86 11.11 6.29
N LEU A 129 -5.20 10.53 5.29
CA LEU A 129 -5.42 10.87 3.88
C LEU A 129 -6.88 10.65 3.50
N VAL A 130 -7.42 9.48 3.80
CA VAL A 130 -8.80 9.12 3.43
C VAL A 130 -9.83 9.89 4.26
N GLU A 131 -9.56 10.15 5.53
CA GLU A 131 -10.38 11.05 6.36
C GLU A 131 -10.42 12.46 5.78
N THR A 132 -9.27 12.99 5.32
CA THR A 132 -9.20 14.29 4.64
C THR A 132 -10.04 14.30 3.37
N VAL A 133 -10.00 13.22 2.57
CA VAL A 133 -10.85 13.07 1.37
C VAL A 133 -12.34 13.03 1.74
N ALA A 134 -12.71 12.34 2.83
CA ALA A 134 -14.07 12.32 3.34
C ALA A 134 -14.56 13.72 3.75
N HIS A 135 -13.74 14.49 4.45
CA HIS A 135 -14.05 15.87 4.81
C HIS A 135 -14.22 16.77 3.58
N ILE A 136 -13.38 16.63 2.56
CA ILE A 136 -13.54 17.35 1.31
C ILE A 136 -14.88 16.99 0.67
N ARG A 137 -15.22 15.69 0.56
CA ARG A 137 -16.51 15.22 0.02
C ARG A 137 -17.68 15.83 0.78
N ASP A 138 -17.61 15.87 2.11
CA ASP A 138 -18.67 16.41 2.96
C ASP A 138 -18.86 17.92 2.80
N SER A 139 -17.83 18.65 2.37
CA SER A 139 -17.94 20.08 2.04
C SER A 139 -18.62 20.37 0.69
N LEU A 140 -18.79 19.36 -0.18
CA LEU A 140 -19.39 19.51 -1.50
C LEU A 140 -20.93 19.55 -1.44
N SER A 141 -21.54 20.18 -2.45
CA SER A 141 -22.99 20.18 -2.62
C SER A 141 -23.54 18.76 -2.83
N ALA A 142 -24.83 18.55 -2.55
CA ALA A 142 -25.46 17.24 -2.75
C ALA A 142 -25.41 16.77 -4.23
N GLU A 143 -25.52 17.72 -5.17
CA GLU A 143 -25.41 17.46 -6.61
C GLU A 143 -23.99 17.01 -6.98
N ASP A 144 -22.97 17.73 -6.52
CA ASP A 144 -21.57 17.37 -6.77
C ASP A 144 -21.22 16.00 -6.18
N ARG A 145 -21.74 15.68 -4.99
CA ARG A 145 -21.53 14.39 -4.33
C ARG A 145 -22.13 13.22 -5.11
N ALA A 146 -23.25 13.42 -5.81
CA ALA A 146 -23.90 12.37 -6.60
C ALA A 146 -23.09 11.97 -7.84
N HIS A 147 -22.21 12.85 -8.32
CA HIS A 147 -21.37 12.65 -9.50
C HIS A 147 -19.86 12.73 -9.18
N LEU A 148 -19.50 12.42 -7.94
CA LEU A 148 -18.13 12.46 -7.45
C LEU A 148 -17.35 11.20 -7.82
N GLY A 149 -16.13 11.39 -8.33
CA GLY A 149 -15.08 10.37 -8.41
C GLY A 149 -13.86 10.77 -7.59
N ILE A 150 -13.03 9.79 -7.24
CA ILE A 150 -11.73 10.02 -6.61
C ILE A 150 -10.67 9.50 -7.57
N LEU A 151 -9.81 10.36 -8.10
CA LEU A 151 -8.74 9.99 -9.01
C LEU A 151 -7.40 10.04 -8.27
N THR A 152 -6.66 8.95 -8.27
CA THR A 152 -5.35 8.87 -7.60
C THR A 152 -4.22 8.71 -8.62
N SER A 153 -3.00 9.05 -8.23
CA SER A 153 -1.83 8.91 -9.11
C SER A 153 -1.09 7.60 -8.87
N ASN A 154 -1.11 7.08 -7.63
CA ASN A 154 -0.43 5.82 -7.29
C ASN A 154 -1.38 4.78 -6.66
N TYR A 155 -0.87 3.55 -6.52
CA TYR A 155 -1.62 2.40 -6.04
C TYR A 155 -1.78 2.37 -4.51
N GLY A 156 -0.88 3.03 -3.77
CA GLY A 156 -1.00 3.21 -2.33
C GLY A 156 -2.21 4.07 -1.99
N GLU A 157 -2.33 5.25 -2.61
CA GLU A 157 -3.50 6.12 -2.50
C GLU A 157 -4.79 5.41 -2.93
N ALA A 158 -4.76 4.71 -4.08
CA ALA A 158 -5.92 4.01 -4.61
C ALA A 158 -6.40 2.91 -3.67
N GLY A 159 -5.46 2.09 -3.18
CA GLY A 159 -5.73 1.01 -2.25
C GLY A 159 -6.16 1.52 -0.87
N ALA A 160 -5.61 2.65 -0.40
CA ALA A 160 -6.03 3.30 0.83
C ALA A 160 -7.48 3.77 0.74
N VAL A 161 -7.86 4.47 -0.34
CA VAL A 161 -9.24 4.89 -0.58
C VAL A 161 -10.18 3.68 -0.65
N ASN A 162 -9.80 2.60 -1.35
CA ASN A 162 -10.63 1.40 -1.44
C ASN A 162 -10.73 0.61 -0.12
N LEU A 163 -9.72 0.69 0.75
CA LEU A 163 -9.72 0.04 2.06
C LEU A 163 -10.49 0.85 3.11
N TYR A 164 -10.15 2.12 3.29
CA TYR A 164 -10.67 2.97 4.37
C TYR A 164 -11.87 3.82 3.94
N GLY A 165 -12.06 4.08 2.65
CA GLY A 165 -13.13 4.93 2.13
C GLY A 165 -14.56 4.40 2.33
N PRO A 166 -14.83 3.08 2.27
CA PRO A 166 -16.17 2.55 2.47
C PRO A 166 -16.83 2.96 3.80
N GLN A 167 -16.06 3.10 4.88
CA GLN A 167 -16.60 3.53 6.18
C GLN A 167 -17.15 4.97 6.16
N TYR A 168 -16.68 5.80 5.22
CA TYR A 168 -17.13 7.17 5.00
C TYR A 168 -18.15 7.26 3.85
N GLY A 169 -18.50 6.14 3.21
CA GLY A 169 -19.32 6.12 2.00
C GLY A 169 -18.66 6.83 0.82
N LEU A 170 -17.33 6.75 0.70
CA LEU A 170 -16.62 7.26 -0.46
C LEU A 170 -16.78 6.30 -1.65
N PRO A 171 -16.83 6.82 -2.90
CA PRO A 171 -16.74 5.97 -4.08
C PRO A 171 -15.37 5.27 -4.13
N ARG A 172 -15.29 4.18 -4.88
CA ARG A 172 -13.99 3.55 -5.15
C ARG A 172 -13.06 4.51 -5.89
N ALA A 173 -11.77 4.37 -5.63
CA ALA A 173 -10.73 5.09 -6.35
C ALA A 173 -10.73 4.69 -7.84
N ILE A 174 -10.52 5.70 -8.66
CA ILE A 174 -10.20 5.61 -10.08
C ILE A 174 -8.69 5.78 -10.17
N SER A 175 -8.00 4.82 -10.75
CA SER A 175 -6.55 4.95 -10.93
C SER A 175 -6.09 4.25 -12.20
N GLY A 176 -5.19 4.90 -12.93
CA GLY A 176 -4.61 4.36 -14.15
C GLY A 176 -3.40 3.45 -13.90
N VAL A 177 -3.02 3.24 -12.64
CA VAL A 177 -1.81 2.50 -12.27
C VAL A 177 -2.07 1.00 -12.18
N ASN A 178 -1.14 0.18 -12.70
CA ASN A 178 -1.14 -1.27 -12.54
C ASN A 178 -2.51 -1.91 -12.83
N SER A 179 -3.00 -2.79 -11.96
CA SER A 179 -4.27 -3.51 -12.09
C SER A 179 -5.49 -2.60 -11.88
N PHE A 180 -5.34 -1.43 -11.23
CA PHE A 180 -6.47 -0.52 -11.01
C PHE A 180 -7.04 0.01 -12.33
N TRP A 181 -6.22 0.12 -13.38
CA TRP A 181 -6.66 0.53 -14.70
C TRP A 181 -7.70 -0.44 -15.31
N GLU A 182 -7.72 -1.70 -14.89
CA GLU A 182 -8.70 -2.68 -15.38
C GLU A 182 -10.09 -2.48 -14.75
N GLN A 183 -10.18 -1.73 -13.64
CA GLN A 183 -11.43 -1.47 -12.93
C GLN A 183 -12.28 -0.35 -13.56
N GLY A 184 -11.68 0.46 -14.44
CA GLY A 184 -12.36 1.58 -15.10
C GLY A 184 -12.56 2.82 -14.22
N TYR A 185 -13.27 3.80 -14.77
CA TYR A 185 -13.58 5.08 -14.12
C TYR A 185 -15.03 5.21 -13.65
N GLY A 186 -15.81 4.11 -13.69
CA GLY A 186 -17.22 4.08 -13.33
C GLY A 186 -18.19 4.46 -14.45
N ASN A 187 -19.47 4.12 -14.24
CA ASN A 187 -20.59 4.46 -15.14
C ASN A 187 -21.82 4.84 -14.29
N PRO A 188 -22.36 6.08 -14.39
CA PRO A 188 -21.92 7.16 -15.28
C PRO A 188 -20.53 7.71 -14.91
N PRO A 189 -19.81 8.33 -15.87
CA PRO A 189 -18.53 8.95 -15.58
C PRO A 189 -18.69 10.13 -14.60
N PRO A 190 -17.72 10.37 -13.69
CA PRO A 190 -17.83 11.44 -12.72
C PRO A 190 -17.68 12.82 -13.37
N GLN A 191 -18.37 13.80 -12.80
CA GLN A 191 -18.32 15.20 -13.25
C GLN A 191 -17.44 16.05 -12.33
N VAL A 192 -17.39 15.65 -11.06
CA VAL A 192 -16.54 16.22 -10.02
C VAL A 192 -15.52 15.18 -9.60
N VAL A 193 -14.25 15.57 -9.53
CA VAL A 193 -13.16 14.64 -9.20
C VAL A 193 -12.33 15.21 -8.06
N ILE A 194 -12.20 14.47 -6.97
CA ILE A 194 -11.14 14.71 -5.99
C ILE A 194 -9.88 14.04 -6.52
N VAL A 195 -8.80 14.81 -6.74
CA VAL A 195 -7.55 14.32 -7.30
C VAL A 195 -6.48 14.26 -6.22
N LEU A 196 -5.86 13.09 -6.08
CA LEU A 196 -4.75 12.79 -5.17
C LEU A 196 -3.45 12.55 -5.95
N GLY A 197 -2.32 12.90 -5.34
CA GLY A 197 -0.99 12.52 -5.83
C GLY A 197 -0.56 13.14 -7.15
N MET A 198 -1.21 14.22 -7.60
CA MET A 198 -0.87 14.91 -8.85
C MET A 198 -0.38 16.33 -8.60
N SER A 199 0.62 16.77 -9.36
CA SER A 199 1.07 18.17 -9.34
C SER A 199 0.00 19.12 -9.90
N ARG A 200 0.04 20.38 -9.46
CA ARG A 200 -0.84 21.45 -9.97
C ARG A 200 -0.83 21.53 -11.51
N GLU A 201 0.37 21.51 -12.09
CA GLU A 201 0.56 21.53 -13.55
C GLU A 201 -0.13 20.33 -14.22
N SER A 202 -0.05 19.14 -13.59
CA SER A 202 -0.65 17.93 -14.13
C SER A 202 -2.18 17.94 -14.12
N VAL A 203 -2.79 18.55 -13.09
CA VAL A 203 -4.26 18.65 -12.99
C VAL A 203 -4.81 19.76 -13.90
N GLU A 204 -4.12 20.90 -14.00
CA GLU A 204 -4.52 22.01 -14.87
C GLU A 204 -4.44 21.66 -16.38
N LYS A 205 -3.59 20.69 -16.75
CA LYS A 205 -3.57 20.11 -18.11
C LYS A 205 -4.72 19.14 -18.41
N LYS A 206 -5.40 18.63 -17.38
CA LYS A 206 -6.44 17.57 -17.51
C LYS A 206 -7.85 18.12 -17.30
N PHE A 207 -8.01 19.14 -16.47
CA PHE A 207 -9.30 19.68 -16.06
C PHE A 207 -9.39 21.17 -16.31
N ALA A 208 -10.58 21.65 -16.67
CA ALA A 208 -10.84 23.06 -16.94
C ALA A 208 -10.80 23.92 -15.68
N ALA A 209 -11.14 23.36 -14.52
CA ALA A 209 -11.09 24.05 -13.24
C ALA A 209 -10.64 23.10 -12.13
N CYS A 210 -9.62 23.48 -11.37
CA CYS A 210 -9.15 22.77 -10.18
C CYS A 210 -8.90 23.74 -9.04
N GLN A 211 -9.46 23.45 -7.87
CA GLN A 211 -9.22 24.19 -6.64
C GLN A 211 -8.39 23.33 -5.70
N LEU A 212 -7.36 23.94 -5.08
CA LEU A 212 -6.65 23.30 -3.97
C LEU A 212 -7.58 23.27 -2.76
N SER A 213 -7.88 22.07 -2.26
CA SER A 213 -8.84 21.87 -1.16
C SER A 213 -8.16 21.46 0.14
N ALA A 214 -7.07 20.69 0.07
CA ALA A 214 -6.29 20.31 1.24
C ALA A 214 -4.84 19.94 0.87
N GLN A 215 -4.05 19.63 1.89
CA GLN A 215 -2.76 18.95 1.74
C GLN A 215 -2.77 17.65 2.54
N SER A 216 -2.11 16.63 2.01
CA SER A 216 -1.85 15.37 2.70
C SER A 216 -0.95 15.61 3.91
N TRP A 217 -1.23 14.88 4.98
CA TRP A 217 -0.54 14.98 6.26
C TRP A 217 -0.66 13.67 7.03
N ASN A 218 0.18 13.49 8.04
CA ASN A 218 0.01 12.42 9.01
C ASN A 218 0.36 12.91 10.42
N ARG A 219 -0.27 12.28 11.43
CA ARG A 219 -0.12 12.66 12.84
C ARG A 219 1.32 12.62 13.36
N PHE A 220 2.16 11.82 12.73
CA PHE A 220 3.56 11.60 13.14
C PHE A 220 4.53 12.57 12.46
N ARG A 221 4.04 13.43 11.54
CA ARG A 221 4.87 14.36 10.73
C ARG A 221 6.00 13.64 9.97
N VAL A 222 5.77 12.38 9.64
CA VAL A 222 6.69 11.59 8.82
C VAL A 222 6.59 12.11 7.41
N GLN A 223 7.73 12.50 6.85
CA GLN A 223 7.80 12.80 5.41
C GLN A 223 7.62 11.47 4.67
N ASN A 224 6.95 11.43 3.53
CA ASN A 224 6.82 10.28 2.62
C ASN A 224 6.43 10.82 1.23
N GLU A 225 6.25 9.94 0.24
CA GLU A 225 5.85 10.35 -1.12
C GLU A 225 4.61 11.27 -1.07
N GLU A 226 3.59 10.85 -0.30
CA GLU A 226 2.31 11.56 -0.18
C GLU A 226 2.39 12.91 0.52
N THR A 227 3.38 13.15 1.37
CA THR A 227 3.50 14.42 2.11
C THR A 227 4.54 15.36 1.53
N VAL A 228 5.42 14.88 0.63
CA VAL A 228 6.52 15.68 0.09
C VAL A 228 6.40 15.90 -1.40
N GLU A 229 6.16 14.85 -2.19
CA GLU A 229 6.24 14.95 -3.64
C GLU A 229 4.98 15.60 -4.21
N HIS A 230 3.81 15.03 -3.89
CA HIS A 230 2.52 15.50 -4.40
C HIS A 230 1.45 15.64 -3.31
N PRO A 231 1.69 16.46 -2.27
CA PRO A 231 0.79 16.55 -1.12
C PRO A 231 -0.54 17.24 -1.40
N ALA A 232 -0.65 17.98 -2.50
CA ALA A 232 -1.84 18.77 -2.78
C ALA A 232 -3.04 17.90 -3.18
N ILE A 233 -4.17 18.10 -2.50
CA ILE A 233 -5.45 17.47 -2.85
C ILE A 233 -6.34 18.50 -3.53
N PHE A 234 -6.77 18.20 -4.75
CA PHE A 234 -7.56 19.11 -5.57
C PHE A 234 -9.00 18.63 -5.72
N VAL A 235 -9.93 19.58 -5.81
CA VAL A 235 -11.28 19.34 -6.34
C VAL A 235 -11.34 19.93 -7.75
N CYS A 236 -11.54 19.05 -8.73
CA CYS A 236 -11.51 19.39 -10.14
C CYS A 236 -12.86 19.17 -10.82
N ARG A 237 -13.13 19.94 -11.88
CA ARG A 237 -14.32 19.88 -12.72
C ARG A 237 -13.95 20.05 -14.19
N GLY A 238 -14.82 19.53 -15.05
CA GLY A 238 -14.71 19.69 -16.50
C GLY A 238 -13.44 19.05 -17.05
N LEU A 239 -13.38 17.72 -17.03
CA LEU A 239 -12.30 16.98 -17.71
C LEU A 239 -12.22 17.47 -19.17
N ILE A 240 -11.05 17.95 -19.60
CA ILE A 240 -10.86 18.63 -20.90
C ILE A 240 -11.12 17.66 -22.06
N GLN A 241 -10.75 16.39 -21.87
CA GLN A 241 -11.03 15.32 -22.81
C GLN A 241 -12.22 14.50 -22.33
N SER A 242 -12.85 13.75 -23.23
CA SER A 242 -13.87 12.78 -22.83
C SER A 242 -13.25 11.67 -21.95
N TRP A 243 -14.03 11.14 -21.01
CA TRP A 243 -13.59 10.04 -20.15
C TRP A 243 -13.03 8.82 -20.90
N PRO A 244 -13.62 8.36 -22.02
CA PRO A 244 -13.03 7.28 -22.82
C PRO A 244 -11.63 7.62 -23.36
N ASN A 245 -11.43 8.85 -23.85
CA ASN A 245 -10.14 9.29 -24.40
C ASN A 245 -9.10 9.48 -23.30
N PHE A 246 -9.50 10.04 -22.16
CA PHE A 246 -8.66 10.14 -20.97
C PHE A 246 -8.23 8.76 -20.49
N TRP A 247 -9.18 7.83 -20.35
CA TRP A 247 -8.92 6.49 -19.80
C TRP A 247 -7.97 5.68 -20.67
N LYS A 248 -8.14 5.74 -22.00
CA LYS A 248 -7.27 5.06 -22.97
C LYS A 248 -5.80 5.42 -22.79
N ASN A 249 -5.52 6.66 -22.40
CA ASN A 249 -4.16 7.19 -22.23
C ASN A 249 -3.71 7.26 -20.76
N SER A 250 -4.54 6.81 -19.83
CA SER A 250 -4.25 6.90 -18.38
C SER A 250 -3.44 5.71 -17.84
N ARG A 251 -3.32 4.61 -18.61
CA ARG A 251 -2.62 3.40 -18.15
C ARG A 251 -1.14 3.68 -17.96
N HIS A 252 -0.63 3.39 -16.78
CA HIS A 252 0.79 3.46 -16.44
C HIS A 252 1.15 2.40 -15.40
N PHE A 253 2.44 2.21 -15.18
CA PHE A 253 2.97 1.21 -14.25
C PHE A 253 3.99 1.89 -13.34
N GLY A 254 4.00 1.50 -12.08
CA GLY A 254 4.84 2.05 -11.02
C GLY A 254 4.88 1.12 -9.82
#